data_AF-A0A257M463-F1
#
_entry.id   AF-A0A257M463-F1
#
_cell.length_a   1.000
_cell.length_b   1.000
_cell.length_c   1.000
_cell.angle_alpha   90.00
_cell.angle_beta   90.00
_cell.angle_gamma   90.00
#
_symmetry.space_group_name_H-M   'P 1'
#
loop_
_entity.id
_entity.type
_entity.pdbx_description
1 polymer ?
#
loop_
_entity_poly.entity_id
_entity_poly.type
_entity_poly.pdbx_seq_one_letter_code
_entity_poly.pdbx_strand_id
1 'polypeptide(L)'
;MWPGLVGKEPGTDHPPIALDRMLELTVAAEVNGRKFDGVDLFMFHPHTDPDASEDTIKAMADQIAAKGLKVGSLVAPVWPGTVGGSAFGSADDRKNFVLAGEKACRIADILKA
;
A
#
# COMPACT_ATOMS: atom_id res chain seq x y z
N MET A 1 -9.69 -4.11 -9.40
CA MET A 1 -9.70 -3.89 -7.94
C MET A 1 -8.51 -4.63 -7.36
N TRP A 2 -7.73 -3.99 -6.50
CA TRP A 2 -6.49 -4.55 -5.96
C TRP A 2 -6.69 -5.12 -4.55
N PRO A 3 -5.93 -6.15 -4.14
CA PRO A 3 -5.88 -6.56 -2.74
C PRO A 3 -5.50 -5.37 -1.86
N GLY A 4 -6.26 -5.13 -0.79
CA GLY A 4 -6.04 -4.00 0.12
C GLY A 4 -6.70 -2.68 -0.29
N LEU A 5 -7.27 -2.59 -1.49
CA LEU A 5 -8.09 -1.43 -1.89
C LEU A 5 -9.55 -1.67 -1.53
N VAL A 6 -10.10 -0.82 -0.66
CA VAL A 6 -11.53 -0.82 -0.34
C VAL A 6 -12.26 0.19 -1.22
N GLY A 7 -13.23 -0.28 -2.00
CA GLY A 7 -13.97 0.52 -2.98
C GLY A 7 -13.80 0.01 -4.41
N LYS A 8 -14.64 0.50 -5.32
CA LYS A 8 -14.69 0.20 -6.75
C LYS A 8 -13.95 1.28 -7.54
N GLU A 9 -14.52 1.74 -8.64
CA GLU A 9 -13.90 2.70 -9.55
C GLU A 9 -14.27 4.14 -9.16
N PRO A 10 -13.38 5.12 -9.40
CA PRO A 10 -13.72 6.54 -9.27
C PRO A 10 -14.98 6.89 -10.09
N GLY A 11 -15.86 7.71 -9.53
CA GLY A 11 -17.11 8.11 -10.21
C GLY A 11 -18.24 7.09 -10.15
N THR A 12 -18.09 6.00 -9.38
CA THR A 12 -19.18 5.07 -9.04
C THR A 12 -19.78 5.39 -7.68
N ASP A 13 -20.88 4.74 -7.31
CA ASP A 13 -21.51 4.86 -5.98
C ASP A 13 -20.60 4.39 -4.82
N HIS A 14 -19.47 3.74 -5.15
CA HIS A 14 -18.51 3.21 -4.20
C HIS A 14 -17.07 3.52 -4.66
N PRO A 15 -16.61 4.78 -4.68
CA PRO A 15 -15.24 5.09 -5.07
C PRO A 15 -14.23 4.48 -4.08
N PRO A 16 -12.95 4.37 -4.45
CA PRO A 16 -11.90 4.00 -3.51
C PRO A 16 -11.92 4.87 -2.25
N ILE A 17 -11.92 4.22 -1.08
CA ILE A 17 -11.82 4.92 0.20
C ILE A 17 -10.41 5.49 0.33
N ALA A 18 -10.29 6.78 0.70
CA ALA A 18 -9.00 7.41 0.90
C ALA A 18 -8.21 6.74 2.04
N LEU A 19 -6.87 6.74 1.95
CA LEU A 19 -6.01 6.12 2.96
C LEU A 19 -6.30 6.65 4.37
N ASP A 20 -6.40 7.97 4.53
CA ASP A 20 -6.67 8.58 5.83
C ASP A 20 -7.97 8.08 6.45
N ARG A 21 -9.04 7.94 5.65
CA ARG A 21 -10.32 7.40 6.10
C ARG A 21 -10.20 5.94 6.50
N MET A 22 -9.42 5.13 5.77
CA MET A 22 -9.15 3.75 6.18
C MET A 22 -8.42 3.70 7.53
N LEU A 23 -7.42 4.56 7.74
CA LEU A 23 -6.69 4.62 9.01
C LEU A 23 -7.59 5.05 10.18
N GLU A 24 -8.48 6.02 9.99
CA GLU A 24 -9.48 6.39 11.01
C GLU A 24 -10.38 5.22 11.40
N LEU A 25 -10.87 4.47 10.40
CA LEU A 25 -11.71 3.29 10.63
C LEU A 25 -10.93 2.20 11.37
N THR A 26 -9.65 1.99 11.02
CA THR A 26 -8.76 1.05 11.70
C THR A 26 -8.55 1.40 13.17
N VAL A 27 -8.31 2.68 13.49
CA VAL A 27 -8.15 3.14 14.88
C VAL A 27 -9.44 3.02 15.68
N ALA A 28 -10.58 3.30 15.05
CA ALA A 28 -11.89 3.23 15.69
C ALA A 28 -12.39 1.80 15.91
N ALA A 29 -11.82 0.80 15.22
CA ALA A 29 -12.22 -0.58 15.33
C ALA A 29 -11.76 -1.19 16.67
N GLU A 30 -12.73 -1.61 17.48
CA GLU A 30 -12.50 -2.30 18.75
C GLU A 30 -13.53 -3.42 18.93
N VAL A 31 -13.05 -4.61 19.31
CA VAL A 31 -13.92 -5.74 19.68
C VAL A 31 -13.36 -6.39 20.94
N ASN A 32 -14.14 -6.37 22.03
CA ASN A 32 -13.75 -6.94 23.32
C ASN A 32 -12.41 -6.40 23.84
N GLY A 33 -12.17 -5.09 23.73
CA GLY A 33 -10.92 -4.44 24.15
C GLY A 33 -9.73 -4.68 23.22
N ARG A 34 -9.88 -5.41 22.11
CA ARG A 34 -8.82 -5.63 21.11
C ARG A 34 -8.91 -4.59 20.00
N LYS A 35 -7.76 -4.02 19.63
CA LYS A 35 -7.59 -3.00 18.58
C LYS A 35 -6.51 -3.45 17.59
N PHE A 36 -6.36 -2.71 16.49
CA PHE A 36 -5.25 -2.87 15.57
C PHE A 36 -4.01 -2.13 16.08
N ASP A 37 -2.85 -2.80 16.02
CA ASP A 37 -1.54 -2.19 16.31
C ASP A 37 -0.86 -1.60 15.06
N GLY A 38 -1.42 -1.87 13.87
CA GLY A 38 -0.80 -1.48 12.61
C GLY A 38 -1.61 -1.83 11.37
N VAL A 39 -1.01 -1.54 10.23
CA VAL A 39 -1.56 -1.74 8.88
C VAL A 39 -0.51 -2.30 7.93
N ASP A 40 -0.99 -2.98 6.89
CA ASP A 40 -0.18 -3.38 5.75
C ASP A 40 -0.44 -2.42 4.59
N LEU A 41 0.61 -2.00 3.91
CA LEU A 41 0.49 -1.02 2.82
C LEU A 41 0.65 -1.68 1.46
N PHE A 42 -0.27 -1.36 0.56
CA PHE A 42 -0.14 -1.73 -0.84
C PHE A 42 0.62 -0.65 -1.61
N MET A 43 1.76 -1.01 -2.21
CA MET A 43 2.67 -0.08 -2.89
C MET A 43 2.20 0.25 -4.31
N PHE A 44 0.92 0.62 -4.46
CA PHE A 44 0.37 1.10 -5.72
C PHE A 44 -0.78 2.08 -5.52
N HIS A 45 -1.10 2.79 -6.61
CA HIS A 45 -2.23 3.70 -6.63
C HIS A 45 -3.55 2.98 -6.29
N PRO A 46 -4.46 3.67 -5.59
CA PRO A 46 -4.44 5.13 -5.32
C PRO A 46 -3.72 5.54 -4.02
N HIS A 47 -3.30 4.62 -3.16
CA HIS A 47 -2.82 4.99 -1.82
C HIS A 47 -1.33 5.26 -1.73
N THR A 48 -0.52 4.54 -2.51
CA THR A 48 0.93 4.73 -2.48
C THR A 48 1.46 4.71 -3.90
N ASP A 49 2.03 5.83 -4.34
CA ASP A 49 2.76 5.87 -5.59
C ASP A 49 4.07 5.08 -5.43
N PRO A 50 4.31 4.01 -6.21
CA PRO A 50 5.55 3.22 -6.12
C PRO A 50 6.81 4.03 -6.51
N ASP A 51 6.62 5.18 -7.15
CA ASP A 51 7.65 6.12 -7.58
C ASP A 51 7.69 7.40 -6.73
N ALA A 52 6.93 7.46 -5.63
CA ALA A 52 6.94 8.58 -4.68
C ALA A 52 8.36 8.93 -4.22
N SER A 53 8.56 10.20 -3.89
CA SER A 53 9.80 10.68 -3.26
C SER A 53 9.92 10.12 -1.84
N GLU A 54 11.15 10.13 -1.31
CA GLU A 54 11.41 9.72 0.07
C GLU A 54 10.61 10.55 1.09
N ASP A 55 10.53 11.86 0.88
CA ASP A 55 9.77 12.76 1.75
C ASP A 55 8.28 12.44 1.75
N THR A 56 7.70 12.11 0.59
CA THR A 56 6.29 11.69 0.49
C THR A 56 6.04 10.37 1.23
N ILE A 57 6.95 9.41 1.12
CA ILE A 57 6.85 8.13 1.85
C ILE A 57 6.97 8.36 3.37
N LYS A 58 7.90 9.20 3.82
CA LYS A 58 8.05 9.53 5.25
C LYS A 58 6.83 10.27 5.80
N ALA A 59 6.28 11.23 5.06
CA ALA A 59 5.07 11.93 5.47
C ALA A 59 3.86 10.98 5.64
N MET A 60 3.72 9.99 4.75
CA MET A 60 2.72 8.94 4.89
C MET A 60 2.97 8.10 6.16
N ALA A 61 4.23 7.72 6.42
CA ALA A 61 4.59 6.97 7.63
C ALA A 61 4.30 7.76 8.91
N ASP A 62 4.62 9.06 8.94
CA ASP A 62 4.34 9.96 10.06
C ASP A 62 2.83 10.08 10.32
N GLN A 63 2.01 10.16 9.27
CA GLN A 63 0.55 10.17 9.40
C GLN A 63 0.01 8.88 10.03
N ILE A 64 0.57 7.72 9.67
CA ILE A 64 0.19 6.41 10.24
C ILE A 64 0.64 6.35 11.71
N ALA A 65 1.88 6.75 12.00
CA ALA A 65 2.44 6.76 13.35
C ALA A 65 1.70 7.72 14.29
N ALA A 66 1.27 8.89 13.81
CA ALA A 66 0.47 9.85 14.58
C ALA A 66 -0.88 9.28 15.05
N LYS A 67 -1.38 8.24 14.38
CA LYS A 67 -2.59 7.50 14.76
C LYS A 67 -2.31 6.30 15.68
N GLY A 68 -1.06 6.12 16.12
CA GLY A 68 -0.64 5.01 16.98
C GLY A 68 -0.51 3.67 16.26
N LEU A 69 -0.50 3.68 14.92
CA LEU A 69 -0.40 2.48 14.08
C LEU A 69 1.03 2.30 13.59
N LYS A 70 1.45 1.05 13.43
CA LYS A 70 2.70 0.65 12.76
C LYS A 70 2.44 0.26 11.31
N VAL A 71 3.44 0.43 10.45
CA VAL A 71 3.47 -0.25 9.14
C VAL A 71 4.07 -1.64 9.37
N GLY A 72 3.24 -2.69 9.27
CA GLY A 72 3.63 -4.06 9.57
C GLY A 72 4.30 -4.77 8.40
N SER A 73 3.69 -4.66 7.21
CA SER A 73 4.23 -5.23 5.99
C SER A 73 3.89 -4.39 4.75
N LEU A 74 4.57 -4.70 3.65
CA LEU A 74 4.37 -4.05 2.35
C LEU A 74 3.98 -5.09 1.32
N VAL A 75 2.93 -4.80 0.56
CA VAL A 75 2.47 -5.62 -0.56
C VAL A 75 3.06 -5.04 -1.85
N ALA A 76 3.98 -5.79 -2.46
CA ALA A 76 4.62 -5.40 -3.70
C ALA A 76 3.62 -5.39 -4.89
N PRO A 77 3.74 -4.44 -5.83
CA PRO A 77 2.80 -4.26 -6.92
C PRO A 77 3.11 -5.18 -8.11
N VAL A 78 3.13 -6.49 -7.88
CA VAL A 78 3.63 -7.51 -8.83
C VAL A 78 2.64 -7.91 -9.92
N TRP A 79 1.41 -7.43 -9.89
CA TRP A 79 0.35 -7.87 -10.80
C TRP A 79 0.35 -7.10 -12.14
N PRO A 80 -0.14 -7.73 -13.23
CA PRO A 80 -0.45 -7.00 -14.46
C PRO A 80 -1.44 -5.86 -14.19
N GLY A 81 -1.14 -4.67 -14.71
CA GLY A 81 -1.93 -3.45 -14.47
C GLY A 81 -1.44 -2.62 -13.27
N THR A 82 -0.43 -3.09 -12.54
CA THR A 82 0.38 -2.27 -11.63
C THR A 82 1.77 -2.01 -12.21
N VAL A 83 2.83 -2.17 -11.42
CA VAL A 83 4.22 -2.17 -11.94
C VAL A 83 4.58 -3.51 -12.56
N GLY A 84 4.06 -4.60 -12.01
CA GLY A 84 4.53 -5.97 -12.27
C GLY A 84 3.90 -6.67 -13.47
N GLY A 85 4.27 -7.94 -13.59
CA GLY A 85 3.83 -8.87 -14.62
C GLY A 85 3.95 -10.30 -14.12
N SER A 86 3.53 -11.28 -14.92
CA SER A 86 3.63 -12.68 -14.53
C SER A 86 5.10 -13.12 -14.32
N ALA A 87 5.40 -13.71 -13.15
CA ALA A 87 6.72 -14.28 -12.85
C ALA A 87 7.14 -15.42 -13.82
N PHE A 88 6.19 -15.97 -14.57
CA PHE A 88 6.40 -17.05 -15.54
C PHE A 88 5.94 -16.66 -16.96
N GLY A 89 5.67 -15.37 -17.20
CA GLY A 89 5.19 -14.87 -18.47
C GLY A 89 6.30 -14.66 -19.50
N SER A 90 6.10 -13.68 -20.37
CA SER A 90 7.09 -13.20 -21.34
C SER A 90 8.37 -12.67 -20.67
N ALA A 91 9.39 -12.35 -21.47
CA ALA A 91 10.59 -11.69 -20.97
C ALA A 91 10.26 -10.36 -20.26
N ASP A 92 9.34 -9.58 -20.82
CA ASP A 92 8.89 -8.31 -20.24
C ASP A 92 8.09 -8.51 -18.95
N ASP A 93 7.21 -9.53 -18.90
CA ASP A 93 6.46 -9.86 -17.68
C ASP A 93 7.39 -10.17 -16.50
N ARG A 94 8.42 -10.97 -16.75
CA ARG A 94 9.41 -11.32 -15.72
C ARG A 94 10.26 -10.13 -15.30
N LYS A 95 10.63 -9.26 -16.24
CA LYS A 95 11.34 -8.01 -15.95
C LYS A 95 10.50 -7.09 -15.07
N ASN A 96 9.22 -6.95 -15.37
CA ASN A 96 8.28 -6.14 -14.59
C ASN A 96 8.04 -6.73 -13.19
N PHE A 97 7.95 -8.06 -13.07
CA PHE A 97 7.85 -8.73 -11.77
C PHE A 97 9.02 -8.38 -10.85
N VAL A 98 10.25 -8.44 -11.36
CA VAL A 98 11.46 -8.08 -10.58
C VAL A 98 11.46 -6.58 -10.25
N LEU A 99 11.11 -5.72 -11.21
CA LEU A 99 11.02 -4.26 -11.00
C LEU A 99 10.02 -3.90 -9.88
N ALA A 100 8.88 -4.58 -9.81
CA ALA A 100 7.92 -4.38 -8.73
C ALA A 100 8.52 -4.74 -7.35
N GLY A 101 9.32 -5.80 -7.29
CA GLY A 101 10.07 -6.18 -6.09
C GLY A 101 11.12 -5.13 -5.70
N GLU A 102 11.90 -4.63 -6.67
CA GLU A 102 12.90 -3.57 -6.45
C GLU A 102 12.27 -2.29 -5.89
N LYS A 103 11.14 -1.84 -6.44
CA LYS A 103 10.42 -0.66 -5.92
C LYS A 103 9.90 -0.87 -4.51
N ALA A 104 9.34 -2.05 -4.22
CA ALA A 104 8.89 -2.37 -2.87
C ALA A 104 10.05 -2.40 -1.86
N CYS A 105 11.21 -2.94 -2.25
CA CYS A 105 12.41 -2.95 -1.40
C CYS A 105 12.95 -1.54 -1.15
N ARG A 106 12.97 -0.67 -2.17
CA ARG A 106 13.33 0.75 -1.99
C ARG A 106 12.46 1.42 -0.92
N ILE A 107 11.14 1.24 -1.00
CA ILE A 107 10.22 1.85 -0.03
C ILE A 107 10.42 1.22 1.36
N ALA A 108 10.61 -0.09 1.45
CA ALA A 108 10.94 -0.77 2.71
C ALA A 108 12.19 -0.18 3.38
N ASP A 109 13.24 0.09 2.60
CA ASP A 109 14.49 0.68 3.09
C ASP A 109 14.29 2.11 3.62
N ILE A 110 13.36 2.88 3.05
CA ILE A 110 13.00 4.22 3.55
C ILE A 110 12.27 4.10 4.90
N LEU A 111 11.44 3.07 5.07
CA LEU A 111 10.58 2.88 6.24
C LEU A 111 11.28 2.19 7.42
N LYS A 112 12.49 1.62 7.25
CA LYS A 112 13.16 0.82 8.30
C LYS A 112 13.79 1.60 9.46
N ALA A 113 13.43 2.87 9.64
CA ALA A 113 14.00 3.76 10.66
C ALA A 113 13.49 3.45 12.08
#